data_AF-A0A9J7J3E0-F1
#
_entry.id   AF-A0A9J7J3E0-F1
#
_cell.length_a   1.000
_cell.length_b   1.000
_cell.length_c   1.000
_cell.angle_alpha   90.00
_cell.angle_beta   90.00
_cell.angle_gamma   90.00
#
_symmetry.space_group_name_H-M   'P 1'
#
loop_
_entity.id
_entity.type
_entity.pdbx_description
1 polymer ?
#
loop_
_entity_poly.entity_id
_entity_poly.type
_entity_poly.pdbx_seq_one_letter_code
_entity_poly.pdbx_strand_id
1 'polypeptide(L)'
;MISKRAHSGLLVLFFTFCAVFADDAVIKSSLTFVIDDTASMWNEIKQVKEEVNIIFEKVLSSKASQIENFVLVTFNDPYASQRTVTTKRDEFKSALASIHVHGGGDCPEAAMEGISLALRISRPHSYLYVFTDASAKDYARFEQVKSLSQKMQSQIVFILTGECNGRRGADYQVFHQLAEATSGQVFHMMKDDVKDILKYIEESITGIGSKLVDTKLPSGYGKNLT
;
A
#
# COMPACT_ATOMS: atom_id res chain seq x y z
N MET A 1 49.40 -41.50 -56.77
CA MET A 1 49.90 -40.80 -55.56
C MET A 1 48.92 -39.67 -55.23
N ILE A 2 48.52 -39.55 -53.95
CA ILE A 2 47.80 -38.43 -53.30
C ILE A 2 46.31 -38.29 -53.69
N SER A 3 45.38 -38.99 -53.00
CA SER A 3 44.67 -38.58 -51.77
C SER A 3 43.91 -37.25 -51.87
N LYS A 4 42.57 -37.32 -51.73
CA LYS A 4 41.80 -36.36 -50.93
C LYS A 4 40.46 -36.97 -50.50
N ARG A 5 40.43 -37.32 -49.22
CA ARG A 5 39.31 -37.87 -48.45
C ARG A 5 38.29 -36.76 -48.22
N ALA A 6 37.04 -36.96 -48.61
CA ALA A 6 35.95 -36.08 -48.24
C ALA A 6 35.61 -36.31 -46.76
N HIS A 7 35.95 -35.35 -45.90
CA HIS A 7 35.48 -35.31 -44.53
C HIS A 7 34.22 -34.45 -44.48
N SER A 8 33.08 -35.10 -44.28
CA SER A 8 31.81 -34.47 -43.91
C SER A 8 31.96 -33.95 -42.47
N GLY A 9 32.13 -32.63 -42.34
CA GLY A 9 32.17 -31.95 -41.04
C GLY A 9 30.75 -31.61 -40.59
N LEU A 10 30.18 -32.44 -39.72
CA LEU A 10 28.96 -32.09 -38.99
C LEU A 10 29.36 -31.17 -37.83
N LEU A 11 29.16 -29.86 -38.01
CA LEU A 11 29.35 -28.85 -36.97
C LEU A 11 28.15 -28.92 -36.01
N VAL A 12 28.29 -29.65 -34.90
CA VAL A 12 27.30 -29.64 -33.82
C VAL A 12 27.54 -28.38 -32.98
N LEU A 13 26.81 -27.32 -33.28
CA LEU A 13 26.67 -26.15 -32.40
C LEU A 13 25.91 -26.61 -31.15
N PHE A 14 26.64 -26.92 -30.08
CA PHE A 14 26.07 -26.99 -28.74
C PHE A 14 25.63 -25.57 -28.35
N PHE A 15 24.37 -25.23 -28.64
CA PHE A 15 23.70 -24.16 -27.94
C PHE A 15 23.57 -24.60 -26.49
N THR A 16 24.54 -24.20 -25.66
CA THR A 16 24.37 -24.26 -24.21
C THR A 16 23.20 -23.34 -23.89
N PHE A 17 22.01 -23.92 -23.78
CA PHE A 17 20.82 -23.25 -23.29
C PHE A 17 21.08 -22.98 -21.81
N CYS A 18 21.69 -21.83 -21.53
CA CYS A 18 21.80 -21.34 -20.17
C CYS A 18 20.37 -20.99 -19.77
N ALA A 19 19.67 -21.93 -19.13
CA ALA A 19 18.44 -21.65 -18.44
C ALA A 19 18.79 -20.66 -17.33
N VAL A 20 18.62 -19.37 -17.64
CA VAL A 20 18.55 -18.33 -16.63
C VAL A 20 17.26 -18.61 -15.89
N PHE A 21 17.35 -19.41 -14.83
CA PHE A 21 16.33 -19.43 -13.80
C PHE A 21 16.42 -18.05 -13.14
N ALA A 22 15.69 -17.09 -13.68
CA ALA A 22 15.28 -15.95 -12.89
C ALA A 22 14.41 -16.55 -11.79
N ASP A 23 14.95 -16.65 -10.57
CA ASP A 23 14.09 -16.67 -9.40
C ASP A 23 13.24 -15.40 -9.54
N ASP A 24 11.94 -15.56 -9.77
CA ASP A 24 10.98 -14.48 -9.60
C ASP A 24 11.05 -14.10 -8.12
N ALA A 25 11.96 -13.20 -7.78
CA ALA A 25 12.10 -12.68 -6.43
C ALA A 25 10.77 -12.02 -6.09
N VAL A 26 9.95 -12.71 -5.30
CA VAL A 26 8.66 -12.20 -4.85
C VAL A 26 8.91 -10.87 -4.16
N ILE A 27 8.47 -9.78 -4.79
CA ILE A 27 8.60 -8.45 -4.21
C ILE A 27 7.78 -8.43 -2.92
N LYS A 28 8.48 -8.22 -1.81
CA LYS A 28 7.94 -8.24 -0.46
C LYS A 28 7.66 -6.82 0.03
N SER A 29 6.45 -6.61 0.52
CA SER A 29 5.89 -5.32 0.95
C SER A 29 5.65 -5.28 2.46
N SER A 30 5.47 -4.07 3.00
CA SER A 30 4.93 -3.87 4.34
C SER A 30 3.44 -3.61 4.29
N LEU A 31 2.71 -4.08 5.31
CA LEU A 31 1.38 -3.58 5.64
C LEU A 31 1.52 -2.55 6.75
N THR A 32 1.17 -1.31 6.46
CA THR A 32 1.48 -0.15 7.29
C THR A 32 0.22 0.58 7.72
N PHE A 33 0.15 0.92 9.00
CA PHE A 33 -0.92 1.74 9.57
C PHE A 33 -0.34 3.01 10.19
N VAL A 34 -0.95 4.14 9.87
CA VAL A 34 -0.58 5.47 10.35
C VAL A 34 -1.80 6.06 11.04
N ILE A 35 -1.75 6.21 12.37
CA ILE A 35 -2.93 6.52 13.16
C ILE A 35 -2.72 7.83 13.93
N ASP A 36 -3.64 8.76 13.73
CA ASP A 36 -3.80 9.93 14.58
C ASP A 36 -4.13 9.48 16.02
N ASP A 37 -3.27 9.80 16.99
CA ASP A 37 -3.50 9.53 18.42
C ASP A 37 -3.71 10.80 19.25
N THR A 38 -4.21 11.86 18.61
CA THR A 38 -4.61 13.12 19.27
C THR A 38 -5.86 12.95 20.11
N ALA A 39 -6.06 13.84 21.08
CA ALA A 39 -7.18 13.75 22.02
C ALA A 39 -8.58 13.84 21.35
N SER A 40 -8.70 14.45 20.16
CA SER A 40 -9.98 14.54 19.43
C SER A 40 -10.50 13.17 19.00
N MET A 41 -9.59 12.24 18.69
CA MET A 41 -9.89 10.84 18.34
C MET A 41 -10.48 10.00 19.49
N TRP A 42 -10.77 10.58 20.66
CA TRP A 42 -11.23 9.84 21.85
C TRP A 42 -12.47 8.98 21.60
N ASN A 43 -13.44 9.47 20.82
CA ASN A 43 -14.67 8.73 20.54
C ASN A 43 -14.46 7.66 19.45
N GLU A 44 -13.48 7.87 18.58
CA GLU A 44 -13.21 7.14 17.36
C GLU A 44 -12.16 6.04 17.58
N ILE A 45 -11.22 6.21 18.51
CA ILE A 45 -10.03 5.35 18.62
C ILE A 45 -10.38 3.88 18.84
N LYS A 46 -11.47 3.59 19.57
CA LYS A 46 -11.97 2.22 19.73
C LYS A 46 -12.40 1.62 18.40
N GLN A 47 -13.12 2.38 17.59
CA GLN A 47 -13.56 1.95 16.27
C GLN A 47 -12.38 1.83 15.31
N VAL A 48 -11.47 2.81 15.30
CA VAL A 48 -10.24 2.78 14.49
C VAL A 48 -9.43 1.50 14.75
N LYS A 49 -9.24 1.12 16.02
CA LYS A 49 -8.53 -0.13 16.36
C LYS A 49 -9.25 -1.37 15.83
N GLU A 50 -10.58 -1.40 15.87
CA GLU A 50 -11.36 -2.51 15.32
C GLU A 50 -11.20 -2.58 13.80
N GLU A 51 -11.32 -1.46 13.10
CA GLU A 51 -11.17 -1.38 11.65
C GLU A 51 -9.77 -1.76 11.19
N VAL A 52 -8.73 -1.32 11.91
CA VAL A 52 -7.34 -1.74 11.66
C VAL A 52 -7.22 -3.27 11.77
N ASN A 53 -7.82 -3.90 12.79
CA ASN A 53 -7.82 -5.36 12.90
C ASN A 53 -8.54 -6.04 11.72
N ILE A 54 -9.68 -5.51 11.28
CA ILE A 54 -10.43 -6.06 10.14
C ILE A 54 -9.61 -5.94 8.85
N ILE A 55 -9.05 -4.76 8.56
CA ILE A 55 -8.19 -4.52 7.39
C ILE A 55 -6.95 -5.41 7.46
N PHE A 56 -6.32 -5.54 8.63
CA PHE A 56 -5.16 -6.37 8.85
C PHE A 56 -5.42 -7.83 8.45
N GLU A 57 -6.51 -8.42 8.96
CA GLU A 57 -6.88 -9.79 8.62
C GLU A 57 -7.31 -9.93 7.15
N LYS A 58 -7.99 -8.92 6.59
CA LYS A 58 -8.41 -8.94 5.19
C LYS A 58 -7.22 -8.89 4.23
N VAL A 59 -6.25 -8.01 4.48
CA VAL A 59 -5.04 -7.92 3.65
C VAL A 59 -4.22 -9.19 3.79
N LEU A 60 -4.05 -9.73 5.00
CA LEU A 60 -3.29 -10.96 5.19
C LEU A 60 -3.95 -12.17 4.56
N SER A 61 -5.26 -12.35 4.70
CA SER A 61 -5.96 -13.46 4.02
C SER A 61 -5.88 -13.38 2.50
N SER A 62 -5.69 -12.17 1.95
CA SER A 62 -5.70 -11.91 0.52
C SER A 62 -4.32 -11.83 -0.14
N LYS A 63 -3.33 -11.30 0.58
CA LYS A 63 -2.00 -10.93 0.06
C LYS A 63 -0.87 -11.45 0.98
N ALA A 64 -1.11 -12.49 1.79
CA ALA A 64 -0.12 -13.05 2.73
C ALA A 64 1.26 -13.30 2.11
N SER A 65 1.32 -13.82 0.88
CA SER A 65 2.59 -14.11 0.20
C SER A 65 3.38 -12.84 -0.17
N GLN A 66 2.74 -11.68 -0.25
CA GLN A 66 3.37 -10.40 -0.60
C GLN A 66 3.77 -9.60 0.65
N ILE A 67 3.12 -9.79 1.79
CA ILE A 67 3.42 -9.05 3.03
C ILE A 67 4.54 -9.74 3.83
N GLU A 68 5.59 -8.99 4.13
CA GLU A 68 6.74 -9.44 4.90
C GLU A 68 6.66 -9.02 6.36
N ASN A 69 6.30 -7.75 6.59
CA ASN A 69 6.26 -7.15 7.92
C ASN A 69 5.10 -6.16 8.07
N PHE A 70 4.81 -5.83 9.31
CA PHE A 70 3.79 -4.90 9.76
C PHE A 70 4.46 -3.68 10.36
N VAL A 71 3.92 -2.50 10.05
CA VAL A 71 4.41 -1.22 10.54
C VAL A 71 3.26 -0.47 11.17
N LEU A 72 3.47 0.05 12.38
CA LEU A 72 2.52 0.93 13.07
C LEU A 72 3.23 2.23 13.42
N VAL A 73 2.71 3.33 12.91
CA VAL A 73 3.11 4.69 13.24
C VAL A 73 1.91 5.39 13.86
N THR A 74 2.15 6.17 14.91
CA THR A 74 1.18 7.16 15.36
C THR A 74 1.69 8.57 15.09
N PHE A 75 0.80 9.53 14.97
CA PHE A 75 1.18 10.93 14.92
C PHE A 75 0.28 11.78 15.79
N ASN A 76 0.89 12.81 16.33
CA ASN A 76 0.30 13.82 17.20
C ASN A 76 1.12 15.08 17.02
N ASP A 77 0.59 16.24 17.39
CA ASP A 77 1.43 17.42 17.43
C ASP A 77 2.52 17.34 18.52
N PRO A 78 3.78 17.73 18.22
CA PRO A 78 4.32 18.12 16.91
C PRO A 78 5.10 16.98 16.20
N TYR A 79 4.98 15.72 16.64
CA TYR A 79 5.84 14.62 16.18
C TYR A 79 5.10 13.31 15.86
N ALA A 80 5.62 12.59 14.87
CA ALA A 80 5.25 11.21 14.61
C ALA A 80 6.12 10.21 15.41
N SER A 81 5.55 9.07 15.76
CA SER A 81 6.20 8.01 16.55
C SER A 81 6.06 6.64 15.88
N GLN A 82 7.20 5.96 15.68
CA GLN A 82 7.20 4.54 15.31
C GLN A 82 6.79 3.70 16.54
N ARG A 83 5.63 3.04 16.47
CA ARG A 83 5.14 2.16 17.54
C ARG A 83 5.67 0.75 17.42
N THR A 84 5.70 0.19 16.21
CA THR A 84 6.26 -1.15 15.96
C THR A 84 6.65 -1.36 14.50
N VAL A 85 7.65 -2.21 14.30
CA VAL A 85 7.99 -2.83 13.01
C VAL A 85 8.27 -4.30 13.31
N THR A 86 7.41 -5.20 12.84
CA THR A 86 7.46 -6.62 13.25
C THR A 86 6.93 -7.55 12.17
N THR A 87 7.37 -8.81 12.18
CA THR A 87 6.78 -9.89 11.36
C THR A 87 5.74 -10.69 12.16
N LYS A 88 5.58 -10.42 13.46
CA LYS A 88 4.69 -11.17 14.35
C LYS A 88 3.35 -10.46 14.51
N ARG A 89 2.27 -11.18 14.23
CA ARG A 89 0.89 -10.66 14.32
C ARG A 89 0.55 -10.19 15.75
N ASP A 90 0.96 -10.95 16.76
CA ASP A 90 0.63 -10.66 18.16
C ASP A 90 1.34 -9.41 18.68
N GLU A 91 2.58 -9.16 18.24
CA GLU A 91 3.32 -7.93 18.56
C GLU A 91 2.65 -6.72 17.92
N PHE A 92 2.20 -6.84 16.66
CA PHE A 92 1.44 -5.77 16.00
C PHE A 92 0.12 -5.49 16.72
N LYS A 93 -0.68 -6.52 17.02
CA LYS A 93 -1.97 -6.37 17.72
C LYS A 93 -1.81 -5.80 19.12
N SER A 94 -0.75 -6.18 19.83
CA SER A 94 -0.44 -5.63 21.15
C SER A 94 -0.04 -4.15 21.07
N ALA A 95 0.78 -3.78 20.09
CA ALA A 95 1.12 -2.37 19.84
C ALA A 95 -0.13 -1.53 19.51
N LEU A 96 -1.01 -2.03 18.64
CA LEU A 96 -2.29 -1.40 18.31
C LEU A 96 -3.18 -1.22 19.55
N ALA A 97 -3.32 -2.28 20.36
CA ALA A 97 -4.12 -2.23 21.59
C ALA A 97 -3.61 -1.17 22.57
N SER A 98 -2.28 -0.95 22.62
CA SER A 98 -1.63 0.01 23.52
C SER A 98 -1.79 1.49 23.15
N ILE A 99 -2.29 1.80 21.94
CA ILE A 99 -2.52 3.19 21.54
C ILE A 99 -3.53 3.83 22.49
N HIS A 100 -3.19 4.98 23.02
CA HIS A 100 -4.09 5.81 23.81
C HIS A 100 -4.02 7.20 23.23
N VAL A 101 -5.17 7.85 23.13
CA VAL A 101 -5.21 9.22 22.66
C VAL A 101 -4.63 10.15 23.72
N HIS A 102 -3.87 11.15 23.29
CA HIS A 102 -3.26 12.15 24.16
C HIS A 102 -2.96 13.41 23.38
N GLY A 103 -2.43 14.44 24.03
CA GLY A 103 -1.90 15.61 23.34
C GLY A 103 -2.92 16.29 22.42
N GLY A 104 -2.43 16.83 21.31
CA GLY A 104 -3.16 17.77 20.48
C GLY A 104 -3.29 19.14 21.13
N GLY A 105 -4.02 20.04 20.47
CA GLY A 105 -4.29 21.38 20.98
C GLY A 105 -4.88 22.32 19.92
N ASP A 106 -4.60 22.03 18.66
CA ASP A 106 -5.16 22.69 17.50
C ASP A 106 -5.46 21.69 16.39
N CYS A 107 -6.53 21.93 15.65
CA CYS A 107 -6.86 21.24 14.41
C CYS A 107 -6.56 22.27 13.32
N PRO A 108 -5.66 22.02 12.35
CA PRO A 108 -5.18 20.72 11.82
C PRO A 108 -4.04 20.01 12.57
N GLU A 109 -3.69 18.77 12.19
CA GLU A 109 -2.70 17.88 12.85
C GLU A 109 -1.53 17.45 11.92
N ALA A 110 -0.41 16.95 12.46
CA ALA A 110 0.84 16.67 11.72
C ALA A 110 0.86 15.38 10.85
N ALA A 111 -0.16 15.19 10.00
CA ALA A 111 -0.35 13.97 9.22
C ALA A 111 0.78 13.69 8.20
N MET A 112 1.35 14.71 7.54
CA MET A 112 2.39 14.48 6.51
C MET A 112 3.69 13.96 7.11
N GLU A 113 4.05 14.39 8.33
CA GLU A 113 5.17 13.83 9.09
C GLU A 113 4.94 12.35 9.43
N GLY A 114 3.73 11.98 9.89
CA GLY A 114 3.35 10.59 10.13
C GLY A 114 3.50 9.70 8.89
N ILE A 115 2.98 10.16 7.75
CA ILE A 115 3.06 9.45 6.47
C ILE A 115 4.51 9.35 5.99
N SER A 116 5.29 10.43 6.09
CA SER A 116 6.71 10.44 5.72
C SER A 116 7.53 9.44 6.54
N LEU A 117 7.32 9.40 7.86
CA LEU A 117 7.98 8.43 8.74
C LEU A 117 7.62 7.00 8.34
N ALA A 118 6.33 6.71 8.15
CA ALA A 118 5.83 5.42 7.74
C ALA A 118 6.45 4.96 6.41
N LEU A 119 6.47 5.83 5.39
CA LEU A 119 7.08 5.52 4.09
C LEU A 119 8.57 5.18 4.19
N ARG A 120 9.32 5.83 5.10
CA ARG A 120 10.77 5.59 5.25
C ARG A 120 11.10 4.26 5.93
N ILE A 121 10.26 3.81 6.85
CA ILE A 121 10.49 2.57 7.61
C ILE A 121 9.81 1.35 6.97
N SER A 122 8.85 1.57 6.08
CA SER A 122 8.21 0.52 5.27
C SER A 122 9.07 0.12 4.07
N ARG A 123 8.83 -1.09 3.56
CA ARG A 123 9.46 -1.58 2.33
C ARG A 123 8.88 -0.83 1.11
N PRO A 124 9.57 -0.82 -0.05
CA PRO A 124 8.93 -0.41 -1.30
C PRO A 124 7.69 -1.25 -1.62
N HIS A 125 6.80 -0.73 -2.46
CA HIS A 125 5.54 -1.37 -2.88
C HIS A 125 4.58 -1.67 -1.72
N SER A 126 4.64 -0.88 -0.64
CA SER A 126 3.84 -1.11 0.56
C SER A 126 2.42 -0.55 0.47
N TYR A 127 1.55 -1.08 1.31
CA TYR A 127 0.19 -0.57 1.53
C TYR A 127 0.16 0.23 2.82
N LEU A 128 -0.23 1.51 2.75
CA LEU A 128 -0.38 2.39 3.90
C LEU A 128 -1.86 2.73 4.09
N TYR A 129 -2.37 2.52 5.30
CA TYR A 129 -3.71 2.92 5.71
C TYR A 129 -3.58 4.02 6.78
N VAL A 130 -4.08 5.22 6.46
CA VAL A 130 -3.96 6.42 7.29
C VAL A 130 -5.31 6.73 7.93
N PHE A 131 -5.35 6.88 9.25
CA PHE A 131 -6.55 7.19 10.03
C PHE A 131 -6.40 8.54 10.74
N THR A 132 -7.36 9.45 10.57
CA THR A 132 -7.38 10.76 11.25
C THR A 132 -8.77 11.41 11.21
N ASP A 133 -9.10 12.18 12.24
CA ASP A 133 -10.28 13.05 12.29
C ASP A 133 -9.98 14.51 11.93
N ALA A 134 -8.73 14.81 11.55
CA ALA A 134 -8.24 16.16 11.30
C ALA A 134 -7.72 16.37 9.86
N SER A 135 -7.72 17.64 9.44
CA SER A 135 -6.95 18.08 8.26
C SER A 135 -5.44 18.01 8.55
N ALA A 136 -4.58 18.08 7.52
CA ALA A 136 -3.13 18.10 7.68
C ALA A 136 -2.58 19.52 7.94
N LYS A 137 -1.98 19.79 9.09
CA LYS A 137 -1.30 21.06 9.44
C LYS A 137 -0.10 21.32 8.57
N ASP A 138 0.63 20.27 8.28
CA ASP A 138 1.87 20.26 7.54
C ASP A 138 1.65 19.95 6.05
N TYR A 139 0.48 20.31 5.51
CA TYR A 139 0.13 20.14 4.09
C TYR A 139 1.12 20.81 3.11
N ALA A 140 1.88 21.80 3.55
CA ALA A 140 2.99 22.38 2.78
C ALA A 140 4.08 21.36 2.41
N ARG A 141 4.15 20.21 3.12
CA ARG A 141 5.07 19.10 2.86
C ARG A 141 4.54 18.12 1.80
N PHE A 142 3.36 18.37 1.23
CA PHE A 142 2.70 17.51 0.26
C PHE A 142 3.62 17.05 -0.88
N GLU A 143 4.32 17.96 -1.56
CA GLU A 143 5.18 17.58 -2.69
C GLU A 143 6.35 16.67 -2.27
N GLN A 144 6.89 16.87 -1.06
CA GLN A 144 7.93 16.00 -0.52
C GLN A 144 7.38 14.60 -0.23
N VAL A 145 6.21 14.51 0.41
CA VAL A 145 5.58 13.22 0.75
C VAL A 145 5.12 12.50 -0.51
N LYS A 146 4.58 13.20 -1.49
CA LYS A 146 4.20 12.66 -2.80
C LYS A 146 5.40 12.12 -3.57
N SER A 147 6.51 12.86 -3.62
CA SER A 147 7.73 12.38 -4.26
C SER A 147 8.25 11.12 -3.56
N LEU A 148 8.22 11.09 -2.23
CA LEU A 148 8.62 9.93 -1.45
C LEU A 148 7.69 8.73 -1.68
N SER A 149 6.37 8.92 -1.70
CA SER A 149 5.40 7.84 -1.92
C SER A 149 5.55 7.21 -3.31
N GLN A 150 5.77 8.03 -4.34
CA GLN A 150 6.06 7.58 -5.70
C GLN A 150 7.39 6.82 -5.79
N LYS A 151 8.44 7.33 -5.14
CA LYS A 151 9.75 6.64 -5.08
C LYS A 151 9.62 5.28 -4.39
N MET A 152 8.86 5.20 -3.31
CA MET A 152 8.60 3.95 -2.60
C MET A 152 7.59 3.05 -3.34
N GLN A 153 6.93 3.57 -4.39
CA GLN A 153 5.87 2.88 -5.13
C GLN A 153 4.76 2.34 -4.22
N SER A 154 4.53 3.05 -3.11
CA SER A 154 3.58 2.63 -2.07
C SER A 154 2.20 3.23 -2.33
N GLN A 155 1.17 2.44 -2.10
CA GLN A 155 -0.24 2.85 -2.19
C GLN A 155 -0.69 3.40 -0.84
N ILE A 156 -1.37 4.56 -0.84
CA ILE A 156 -1.84 5.22 0.38
C ILE A 156 -3.36 5.33 0.35
N VAL A 157 -4.02 4.68 1.29
CA VAL A 157 -5.46 4.72 1.51
C VAL A 157 -5.75 5.54 2.77
N PHE A 158 -6.68 6.48 2.67
CA PHE A 158 -7.08 7.33 3.79
C PHE A 158 -8.45 6.90 4.31
N ILE A 159 -8.58 6.88 5.63
CA ILE A 159 -9.82 6.66 6.37
C ILE A 159 -10.00 7.88 7.27
N LEU A 160 -10.86 8.80 6.83
CA LEU A 160 -11.05 10.12 7.45
C LEU A 160 -12.35 10.13 8.26
N THR A 161 -12.28 10.41 9.55
CA THR A 161 -13.45 10.51 10.44
C THR A 161 -13.98 11.94 10.60
N GLY A 162 -13.19 12.94 10.20
CA GLY A 162 -13.52 14.35 10.40
C GLY A 162 -12.68 15.29 9.53
N GLU A 163 -12.82 16.58 9.79
CA GLU A 163 -12.05 17.66 9.17
C GLU A 163 -12.00 18.90 10.07
N CYS A 164 -11.03 19.81 9.86
CA CYS A 164 -10.93 21.05 10.65
C CYS A 164 -11.65 22.24 10.02
N ASN A 165 -11.14 22.74 8.88
CA ASN A 165 -11.57 23.99 8.25
C ASN A 165 -12.49 23.75 7.04
N GLY A 166 -13.19 22.61 7.04
CA GLY A 166 -13.99 22.14 5.92
C GLY A 166 -13.17 21.46 4.82
N ARG A 167 -13.89 20.74 3.95
CA ARG A 167 -13.25 19.83 2.98
C ARG A 167 -12.66 20.50 1.74
N ARG A 168 -12.85 21.81 1.56
CA ARG A 168 -12.36 22.53 0.37
C ARG A 168 -10.95 23.12 0.55
N GLY A 169 -10.44 23.13 1.78
CA GLY A 169 -9.11 23.66 2.09
C GLY A 169 -7.98 22.78 1.56
N ALA A 170 -6.83 23.39 1.30
CA ALA A 170 -5.64 22.67 0.86
C ALA A 170 -5.16 21.64 1.90
N ASP A 171 -5.33 21.97 3.19
CA ASP A 171 -5.07 21.11 4.35
C ASP A 171 -5.85 19.79 4.32
N TYR A 172 -7.03 19.77 3.70
CA TYR A 172 -7.83 18.57 3.50
C TYR A 172 -7.59 17.90 2.14
N GLN A 173 -7.53 18.70 1.08
CA GLN A 173 -7.44 18.22 -0.30
C GLN A 173 -6.15 17.44 -0.58
N VAL A 174 -5.07 17.70 0.16
CA VAL A 174 -3.83 16.94 0.06
C VAL A 174 -4.00 15.44 0.29
N PHE A 175 -4.98 15.00 1.09
CA PHE A 175 -5.27 13.57 1.26
C PHE A 175 -5.82 12.95 -0.03
N HIS A 176 -6.77 13.61 -0.68
CA HIS A 176 -7.32 13.17 -1.97
C HIS A 176 -6.25 13.15 -3.05
N GLN A 177 -5.44 14.21 -3.13
CA GLN A 177 -4.36 14.30 -4.11
C GLN A 177 -3.27 13.24 -3.90
N LEU A 178 -2.94 12.93 -2.64
CA LEU A 178 -1.93 11.90 -2.34
C LEU A 178 -2.48 10.49 -2.60
N ALA A 179 -3.74 10.23 -2.28
CA ALA A 179 -4.43 8.99 -2.63
C ALA A 179 -4.41 8.79 -4.15
N GLU A 180 -4.83 9.78 -4.93
CA GLU A 180 -4.82 9.74 -6.39
C GLU A 180 -3.42 9.47 -6.95
N ALA A 181 -2.41 10.22 -6.48
CA ALA A 181 -1.02 10.08 -6.93
C ALA A 181 -0.40 8.70 -6.62
N THR A 182 -1.01 7.94 -5.72
CA THR A 182 -0.52 6.62 -5.27
C THR A 182 -1.48 5.48 -5.66
N SER A 183 -2.46 5.73 -6.53
CA SER A 183 -3.53 4.77 -6.88
C SER A 183 -4.31 4.26 -5.67
N GLY A 184 -4.33 5.03 -4.58
CA GLY A 184 -5.11 4.78 -3.38
C GLY A 184 -6.52 5.37 -3.46
N GLN A 185 -7.18 5.47 -2.31
CA GLN A 185 -8.52 6.01 -2.20
C GLN A 185 -8.71 6.71 -0.85
N VAL A 186 -9.63 7.68 -0.81
CA VAL A 186 -10.11 8.29 0.43
C VAL A 186 -11.47 7.71 0.77
N PHE A 187 -11.60 7.19 1.97
CA PHE A 187 -12.84 6.80 2.60
C PHE A 187 -13.14 7.79 3.72
N HIS A 188 -14.41 8.18 3.83
CA HIS A 188 -14.88 8.85 5.03
C HIS A 188 -15.48 7.76 5.92
N MET A 189 -15.23 7.79 7.23
CA MET A 189 -15.63 6.70 8.12
C MET A 189 -17.00 7.02 8.75
N MET A 190 -18.05 6.42 8.19
CA MET A 190 -19.37 6.23 8.81
C MET A 190 -19.59 4.74 9.11
N LYS A 191 -20.65 4.40 9.86
CA LYS A 191 -20.91 3.04 10.36
C LYS A 191 -20.98 1.94 9.28
N ASP A 192 -21.21 2.28 8.00
CA ASP A 192 -21.28 1.31 6.90
C ASP A 192 -20.02 1.25 6.01
N ASP A 193 -19.04 2.14 6.20
CA ASP A 193 -17.97 2.38 5.24
C ASP A 193 -16.82 1.36 5.32
N VAL A 194 -16.73 0.57 6.39
CA VAL A 194 -15.78 -0.56 6.47
C VAL A 194 -16.02 -1.56 5.35
N LYS A 195 -17.28 -1.77 4.94
CA LYS A 195 -17.62 -2.67 3.83
C LYS A 195 -17.01 -2.20 2.52
N ASP A 196 -16.97 -0.89 2.29
CA ASP A 196 -16.40 -0.30 1.08
C ASP A 196 -14.88 -0.45 1.06
N ILE A 197 -14.22 -0.32 2.21
CA ILE A 197 -12.78 -0.60 2.34
C ILE A 197 -12.50 -2.08 2.02
N LEU A 198 -13.30 -3.01 2.55
CA LEU A 198 -13.14 -4.43 2.28
C LEU A 198 -13.36 -4.77 0.81
N LYS A 199 -14.38 -4.18 0.20
CA LYS A 199 -14.65 -4.30 -1.22
C LYS A 199 -13.50 -3.74 -2.06
N TYR A 200 -12.96 -2.59 -1.70
CA TYR A 200 -11.79 -2.01 -2.36
C TYR A 200 -10.57 -2.97 -2.29
N ILE A 201 -10.32 -3.57 -1.12
CA ILE A 201 -9.24 -4.55 -0.97
C ILE A 201 -9.50 -5.74 -1.90
N GLU A 202 -10.72 -6.29 -1.93
CA GLU A 202 -11.14 -7.38 -2.83
C GLU A 202 -10.93 -7.05 -4.32
N GLU A 203 -11.38 -5.89 -4.76
CA GLU A 203 -11.26 -5.42 -6.15
C GLU A 203 -9.80 -5.15 -6.54
N SER A 204 -8.98 -4.67 -5.60
CA SER A 204 -7.54 -4.47 -5.83
C SER A 204 -6.79 -5.79 -6.07
N ILE A 205 -7.31 -6.92 -5.58
CA ILE A 205 -6.72 -8.25 -5.78
C ILE A 205 -7.12 -8.81 -7.15
N THR A 206 -8.40 -8.69 -7.52
CA THR A 206 -8.91 -9.21 -8.80
C THR A 206 -8.40 -8.39 -10.00
N GLY A 207 -8.21 -7.08 -9.82
CA GLY A 207 -7.63 -6.20 -10.83
C GLY A 207 -6.15 -6.51 -11.15
N ILE A 208 -5.38 -7.03 -10.19
CA ILE A 208 -3.98 -7.45 -10.43
C ILE A 208 -3.93 -8.80 -11.18
N GLY A 209 -4.90 -9.69 -10.96
CA GLY A 209 -4.98 -11.00 -11.64
C GLY A 209 -5.37 -10.94 -13.12
N SER A 210 -6.04 -9.88 -13.57
CA SER A 210 -6.49 -9.76 -14.98
C SER A 210 -5.43 -9.19 -15.92
N LYS A 211 -4.28 -8.73 -15.42
CA LYS A 211 -3.20 -8.14 -16.25
C LYS A 211 -2.09 -9.12 -16.65
N LEU A 212 -2.15 -10.38 -16.24
CA LEU A 212 -1.19 -11.43 -16.60
C LEU A 212 -1.89 -12.77 -16.91
N VAL A 213 -2.84 -12.76 -17.82
CA VAL A 213 -3.11 -13.95 -18.65
C VAL A 213 -3.15 -13.45 -20.09
N ASP A 214 -1.98 -13.44 -20.72
CA ASP A 214 -1.87 -13.39 -22.18
C ASP A 214 -2.42 -14.72 -22.72
N THR A 215 -3.75 -14.84 -22.70
CA THR A 215 -4.44 -15.95 -23.34
C THR A 215 -4.29 -15.69 -24.83
N LYS A 216 -3.31 -16.35 -25.44
CA LYS A 216 -3.18 -16.51 -26.90
C LYS A 216 -4.58 -16.64 -27.49
N LEU A 217 -5.04 -15.60 -28.18
CA LEU A 217 -6.23 -15.67 -29.01
C LEU A 217 -5.97 -16.73 -30.09
N PRO A 218 -6.78 -17.78 -30.21
CA PRO A 218 -6.64 -18.70 -31.32
C PRO A 218 -6.90 -17.96 -32.64
N SER A 219 -6.02 -18.23 -33.60
CA SER A 219 -6.07 -17.69 -34.95
C SER A 219 -7.31 -18.18 -35.70
N GLY A 220 -8.22 -17.25 -36.02
CA GLY A 220 -9.06 -17.25 -37.22
C GLY A 220 -10.29 -18.16 -37.24
N TYR A 221 -11.44 -17.61 -37.62
CA TYR A 221 -12.21 -18.01 -38.82
C TYR A 221 -13.44 -17.10 -38.99
N GLY A 222 -13.57 -16.46 -40.14
CA GLY A 222 -14.68 -15.55 -40.44
C GLY A 222 -16.00 -16.24 -40.79
N LYS A 223 -17.08 -15.45 -40.81
CA LYS A 223 -18.03 -15.31 -41.94
C LYS A 223 -19.17 -14.34 -41.59
N ASN A 224 -19.56 -13.61 -42.64
CA ASN A 224 -20.60 -12.60 -42.82
C ASN A 224 -21.87 -12.70 -41.94
N LEU A 225 -22.40 -11.52 -41.60
CA LEU A 225 -23.84 -11.31 -41.43
C LEU A 225 -24.30 -10.31 -42.50
N THR A 226 -25.20 -10.79 -43.34
CA THR A 226 -26.11 -10.04 -44.22
C THR A 226 -26.90 -8.99 -43.48
#